data_AF-A0A3M1UE01-F1
#
_entry.id   AF-A0A3M1UE01-F1
#
_cell.length_a   1.000
_cell.length_b   1.000
_cell.length_c   1.000
_cell.angle_alpha   90.00
_cell.angle_beta   90.00
_cell.angle_gamma   90.00
#
_symmetry.space_group_name_H-M   'P 1'
#
loop_
_entity.id
_entity.type
_entity.pdbx_description
1 polymer ?
#
loop_
_entity_poly.entity_id
_entity_poly.type
_entity_poly.pdbx_seq_one_letter_code
_entity_poly.pdbx_strand_id
1 'polypeptide(L)'
;MRIESVRPLQPTPQTETVQSPKEKGDDFGRLLTDALKEVNQAQLESGRVQQDFMAGRNVELHELVFAMERASVSLELTMQVRNKLLEAYKQIEQMQI
;
A
#
# COMPACT_ATOMS: atom_id res chain seq x y z
N MET A 1 54.15 30.23 27.00
CA MET A 1 52.67 30.26 26.94
C MET A 1 52.24 31.18 25.80
N ARG A 2 51.93 30.62 24.64
CA ARG A 2 51.13 31.30 23.60
C ARG A 2 49.80 30.54 23.59
N ILE A 3 48.76 31.17 24.13
CA ILE A 3 47.40 30.64 24.09
C ILE A 3 46.79 31.06 22.76
N GLU A 4 46.53 30.07 21.93
CA GLU A 4 45.75 30.18 20.70
C GLU A 4 44.30 30.47 21.10
N SER A 5 43.78 31.61 20.67
CA SER A 5 42.38 31.96 20.90
C SER A 5 41.52 31.19 19.90
N VAL A 6 40.84 30.17 20.40
CA VAL A 6 39.81 29.41 19.69
C VAL A 6 38.74 30.38 19.19
N ARG A 7 38.64 30.50 17.86
CA ARG A 7 37.55 31.22 17.18
C ARG A 7 36.23 30.51 17.50
N PRO A 8 35.19 31.22 17.96
CA PRO A 8 33.87 30.62 18.06
C PRO A 8 33.32 30.39 16.65
N LEU A 9 32.92 29.14 16.39
CA LEU A 9 32.20 28.77 15.18
C LEU A 9 30.87 29.56 15.16
N GLN A 10 30.71 30.45 14.19
CA GLN A 10 29.39 31.01 13.87
C GLN A 10 28.53 29.87 13.29
N PRO A 11 27.32 29.63 13.82
CA PRO A 11 26.36 28.80 13.14
C PRO A 11 25.87 29.59 11.92
N THR A 12 26.32 29.21 10.72
CA THR A 12 25.61 29.56 9.49
C THR A 12 24.19 29.01 9.60
N PRO A 13 23.13 29.83 9.42
CA PRO A 13 21.81 29.30 9.13
C PRO A 13 21.84 28.74 7.71
N GLN A 14 22.39 27.53 7.56
CA GLN A 14 22.04 26.68 6.44
C GLN A 14 20.61 26.25 6.68
N THR A 15 19.68 27.09 6.22
CA THR A 15 18.35 26.61 5.87
C THR A 15 18.57 25.65 4.71
N GLU A 16 18.95 24.41 5.03
CA GLU A 16 18.63 23.28 4.18
C GLU A 16 17.11 23.34 4.04
N THR A 17 16.67 23.85 2.90
CA THR A 17 15.32 23.66 2.41
C THR A 17 15.15 22.16 2.32
N VAL A 18 14.67 21.55 3.41
CA VAL A 18 14.10 20.22 3.41
C VAL A 18 12.97 20.32 2.40
N GLN A 19 13.27 19.95 1.15
CA GLN A 19 12.29 19.80 0.10
C GLN A 19 11.24 18.86 0.68
N SER A 20 10.13 19.45 1.08
CA SER A 20 8.97 18.71 1.54
C SER A 20 8.59 17.79 0.39
N PRO A 21 8.45 16.47 0.60
CA PRO A 21 7.94 15.56 -0.43
C PRO A 21 6.48 15.92 -0.75
N LYS A 22 6.29 16.97 -1.55
CA LYS A 22 5.06 17.31 -2.23
C LYS A 22 4.96 16.31 -3.37
N GLU A 23 4.36 15.14 -3.11
CA GLU A 23 3.75 14.24 -4.11
C GLU A 23 3.26 12.89 -3.53
N LYS A 24 3.32 12.63 -2.22
CA LYS A 24 2.83 11.35 -1.66
C LYS A 24 1.31 11.14 -1.72
N GLY A 25 0.53 12.17 -2.04
CA GLY A 25 -0.95 12.11 -2.06
C GLY A 25 -1.52 11.31 -3.25
N ASP A 26 -0.88 11.39 -4.41
CA ASP A 26 -1.32 10.71 -5.64
C ASP A 26 -0.95 9.22 -5.68
N ASP A 27 0.10 8.82 -4.95
CA ASP A 27 0.56 7.43 -4.88
C ASP A 27 -0.44 6.51 -4.17
N PHE A 28 -1.14 7.04 -3.17
CA PHE A 28 -2.02 6.23 -2.35
C PHE A 28 -3.29 5.79 -3.10
N GLY A 29 -3.97 6.72 -3.79
CA GLY A 29 -5.15 6.39 -4.60
C GLY A 29 -4.83 5.41 -5.73
N ARG A 30 -3.64 5.53 -6.31
CA ARG A 30 -3.09 4.56 -7.29
C ARG A 30 -2.89 3.19 -6.66
N LEU A 31 -2.22 3.12 -5.51
CA LEU A 31 -1.99 1.86 -4.78
C LEU A 31 -3.32 1.14 -4.45
N LEU A 32 -4.32 1.87 -3.96
CA LEU A 32 -5.65 1.30 -3.67
C LEU A 32 -6.34 0.80 -4.94
N THR A 33 -6.27 1.59 -6.01
CA THR A 33 -6.85 1.21 -7.31
C THR A 33 -6.19 -0.05 -7.86
N ASP A 34 -4.88 -0.17 -7.72
CA ASP A 34 -4.12 -1.31 -8.21
C ASP A 34 -4.37 -2.56 -7.34
N ALA A 35 -4.46 -2.43 -6.02
CA ALA A 35 -4.90 -3.52 -5.14
C ALA A 35 -6.31 -4.04 -5.50
N LEU A 36 -7.25 -3.13 -5.78
CA LEU A 36 -8.61 -3.50 -6.21
C LEU A 36 -8.60 -4.24 -7.56
N LYS A 37 -7.77 -3.81 -8.51
CA LYS A 37 -7.59 -4.52 -9.78
C LYS A 37 -7.02 -5.91 -9.57
N GLU A 38 -6.04 -6.06 -8.68
CA GLU A 38 -5.42 -7.35 -8.37
C GLU A 38 -6.43 -8.33 -7.76
N VAL A 39 -7.27 -7.87 -6.81
CA VAL A 39 -8.36 -8.69 -6.27
C VAL A 39 -9.34 -9.11 -7.35
N ASN A 40 -9.76 -8.18 -8.21
CA ASN A 40 -10.67 -8.49 -9.31
C ASN A 40 -10.08 -9.53 -10.26
N GLN A 41 -8.79 -9.40 -10.61
CA GLN A 41 -8.09 -10.39 -11.42
C GLN A 41 -8.04 -11.76 -10.74
N ALA A 42 -7.71 -11.82 -9.44
CA ALA A 42 -7.68 -13.06 -8.69
C ALA A 42 -9.07 -13.74 -8.64
N GLN A 43 -10.14 -12.97 -8.49
CA GLN A 43 -11.51 -13.48 -8.53
C GLN A 43 -11.90 -14.04 -9.91
N LEU A 44 -11.58 -13.31 -10.99
CA LEU A 44 -11.85 -13.75 -12.35
C LEU A 44 -11.08 -15.03 -12.69
N GLU A 45 -9.81 -15.11 -12.30
CA GLU A 45 -8.98 -16.30 -12.54
C GLU A 45 -9.52 -17.50 -11.75
N SER A 46 -9.85 -17.33 -10.47
CA SER A 46 -10.50 -18.36 -9.66
C SER A 46 -11.79 -18.88 -10.30
N GLY A 47 -12.64 -17.97 -10.81
CA GLY A 47 -13.85 -18.33 -11.53
C GLY A 47 -13.58 -19.10 -12.84
N ARG A 48 -12.53 -18.72 -13.57
CA ARG A 48 -12.10 -19.43 -14.80
C ARG A 48 -11.60 -20.83 -14.48
N VAL A 49 -10.73 -20.96 -13.48
CA VAL A 49 -10.19 -22.25 -13.02
C VAL A 49 -11.32 -23.16 -12.54
N GLN A 50 -12.32 -22.60 -11.84
CA GLN A 50 -13.53 -23.33 -11.44
C GLN A 50 -14.33 -23.83 -12.65
N GLN A 51 -14.55 -22.98 -13.66
CA GLN A 51 -15.25 -23.37 -14.89
C GLN A 51 -14.49 -24.45 -15.65
N ASP A 52 -13.16 -24.31 -15.78
CA ASP A 52 -12.30 -25.27 -16.46
C ASP A 52 -12.31 -26.63 -15.73
N PHE A 53 -12.26 -26.64 -14.40
CA PHE A 53 -12.40 -27.83 -13.58
C PHE A 53 -13.76 -28.52 -13.76
N MET A 54 -14.87 -27.75 -13.71
CA MET A 54 -16.23 -28.29 -13.91
C MET A 54 -16.45 -28.80 -15.34
N ALA A 55 -15.77 -28.21 -16.33
CA ALA A 55 -15.80 -28.65 -17.72
C ALA A 55 -14.95 -29.90 -17.98
N GLY A 56 -14.28 -30.45 -16.97
CA GLY A 56 -13.41 -31.63 -17.10
C GLY A 56 -12.13 -31.34 -17.89
N ARG A 57 -11.70 -30.06 -17.97
CA ARG A 57 -10.40 -29.71 -18.53
C ARG A 57 -9.29 -30.11 -17.55
N ASN A 58 -8.05 -30.04 -18.01
CA ASN A 58 -6.88 -30.46 -17.27
C ASN A 58 -6.51 -29.45 -16.17
N VAL A 59 -7.37 -29.34 -15.16
CA VAL A 59 -7.19 -28.53 -13.95
C VAL A 59 -7.28 -29.48 -12.77
N GLU A 60 -6.25 -29.48 -11.93
CA GLU A 60 -6.24 -30.31 -10.75
C GLU A 60 -7.01 -29.63 -9.60
N LEU A 61 -7.63 -30.42 -8.72
CA LEU A 61 -8.40 -29.89 -7.58
C LEU A 61 -7.58 -28.94 -6.70
N HIS A 62 -6.29 -29.23 -6.52
CA HIS A 62 -5.41 -28.39 -5.71
C HIS A 62 -5.20 -26.99 -6.33
N GLU A 63 -5.17 -26.88 -7.66
CA GLU A 63 -5.05 -25.60 -8.35
C GLU A 63 -6.30 -24.75 -8.16
N LEU A 64 -7.48 -25.37 -8.23
CA LEU A 64 -8.74 -24.71 -7.92
C LEU A 64 -8.76 -24.17 -6.48
N VAL A 65 -8.42 -25.02 -5.52
CA VAL A 65 -8.41 -24.62 -4.10
C VAL A 65 -7.40 -23.49 -3.86
N PHE A 66 -6.20 -23.55 -4.46
CA PHE A 66 -5.23 -22.47 -4.35
C PHE A 66 -5.69 -21.17 -5.00
N ALA A 67 -6.32 -21.23 -6.18
CA ALA A 67 -6.86 -20.04 -6.84
C ALA A 67 -7.96 -19.38 -6.00
N MET A 68 -8.85 -20.19 -5.42
CA MET A 68 -9.89 -19.72 -4.51
C MET A 68 -9.33 -19.10 -3.24
N GLU A 69 -8.38 -19.77 -2.58
CA GLU A 69 -7.75 -19.27 -1.35
C GLU A 69 -7.01 -17.96 -1.58
N ARG A 70 -6.24 -17.87 -2.67
CA ARG A 70 -5.55 -16.64 -3.05
C ARG A 70 -6.54 -15.48 -3.24
N ALA A 71 -7.64 -15.71 -3.97
CA ALA A 71 -8.65 -14.68 -4.17
C ALA A 71 -9.30 -14.23 -2.85
N SER A 72 -9.55 -15.16 -1.92
CA SER A 72 -10.12 -14.86 -0.60
C SER A 72 -9.17 -14.02 0.24
N VAL A 73 -7.92 -14.46 0.42
CA VAL A 73 -6.91 -13.76 1.23
C VAL A 73 -6.60 -12.37 0.66
N SER A 74 -6.50 -12.25 -0.67
CA SER A 74 -6.29 -10.94 -1.32
C SER A 74 -7.45 -9.98 -1.07
N LEU A 75 -8.69 -10.47 -1.07
CA LEU A 75 -9.87 -9.66 -0.75
C LEU A 75 -9.84 -9.20 0.73
N GLU A 76 -9.54 -10.12 1.66
CA GLU A 76 -9.44 -9.78 3.08
C GLU A 76 -8.40 -8.70 3.34
N LEU A 77 -7.21 -8.83 2.74
CA LEU A 77 -6.15 -7.83 2.82
C LEU A 77 -6.66 -6.47 2.31
N THR A 78 -7.35 -6.45 1.17
CA THR A 78 -7.90 -5.22 0.59
C THR A 78 -8.95 -4.57 1.48
N MET A 79 -9.78 -5.37 2.15
CA MET A 79 -10.75 -4.88 3.14
C MET A 79 -10.05 -4.25 4.35
N GLN A 80 -8.97 -4.86 4.84
CA GLN A 80 -8.17 -4.29 5.93
C GLN A 80 -7.54 -2.96 5.54
N VAL A 81 -6.95 -2.88 4.35
CA VAL A 81 -6.41 -1.63 3.80
C VAL A 81 -7.51 -0.58 3.73
N ARG A 82 -8.66 -0.89 3.12
CA ARG A 82 -9.82 0.02 3.04
C ARG A 82 -10.24 0.54 4.42
N ASN A 83 -10.35 -0.34 5.42
CA ASN A 83 -10.76 0.05 6.76
C ASN A 83 -9.75 1.00 7.41
N LYS A 84 -8.44 0.70 7.31
CA LYS A 84 -7.37 1.57 7.83
C LYS A 84 -7.37 2.96 7.21
N LEU A 85 -7.77 3.07 5.96
CA LEU A 85 -7.86 4.35 5.26
C LEU A 85 -9.05 5.18 5.71
N LEU A 86 -10.20 4.54 5.90
CA LEU A 86 -11.36 5.20 6.49
C LEU A 86 -11.08 5.68 7.92
N GLU A 87 -10.31 4.91 8.69
CA GLU A 87 -9.84 5.32 10.02
C GLU A 87 -8.92 6.55 9.92
N ALA A 88 -7.92 6.53 9.05
CA ALA A 88 -6.98 7.64 8.87
C ALA A 88 -7.70 8.93 8.42
N TYR A 89 -8.65 8.83 7.50
CA TYR A 89 -9.47 9.97 7.08
C TYR A 89 -10.26 10.57 8.25
N LYS A 90 -10.97 9.73 9.02
CA LYS A 90 -11.71 10.15 10.21
C LYS A 90 -10.81 10.81 11.27
N GLN A 91 -9.59 10.29 11.44
CA GLN A 91 -8.64 10.84 12.40
C GLN A 91 -8.16 12.25 12.01
N ILE A 92 -7.99 12.54 10.71
CA ILE A 92 -7.65 13.88 10.22
C ILE A 92 -8.80 14.87 10.50
N GLU A 93 -10.06 14.45 10.32
CA GLU A 93 -11.22 15.30 10.64
C GLU A 93 -11.30 15.63 12.14
N GLN A 94 -11.01 14.67 13.01
CA GLN A 94 -11.03 14.86 14.46
C GLN A 94 -9.92 15.78 14.98
N MET A 95 -8.82 15.96 14.24
CA MET A 95 -7.74 16.89 14.61
C MET A 95 -8.03 18.35 14.24
N GLN A 96 -9.04 18.63 13.41
CA GLN A 96 -9.36 19.99 12.92
C GLN A 96 -10.48 20.70 13.70
N ILE A 97 -10.98 20.10 14.78
CA ILE A 97 -11.91 20.73 15.74
C ILE A 97 -11.20 21.18 17.01
#